data_AF-A0A8T5YLU2-F1
#
_entry.id   AF-A0A8T5YLU2-F1
#
_cell.length_a   1.000
_cell.length_b   1.000
_cell.length_c   1.000
_cell.angle_alpha   90.00
_cell.angle_beta   90.00
_cell.angle_gamma   90.00
#
_symmetry.space_group_name_H-M   'P 1'
#
loop_
_entity.id
_entity.type
_entity.pdbx_description
1 polymer ?
#
loop_
_entity_poly.entity_id
_entity_poly.type
_entity_poly.pdbx_seq_one_letter_code
_entity_poly.pdbx_strand_id
1 'polypeptide(L)' 'MKQVCVLGNGQLGRMLRQAGEPLGIAVWPVGLDAEPAAVPFQQSVITAE' A
#
# COMPACT_ATOMS: atom_id res chain seq x y z
N MET A 1 -8.49 5.20 10.22
CA MET A 1 -8.37 4.06 9.28
C MET A 1 -6.94 3.54 9.34
N LYS A 2 -6.74 2.22 9.33
CA LYS A 2 -5.38 1.66 9.28
C LYS A 2 -4.89 1.72 7.83
N GLN A 3 -3.62 2.09 7.64
CA GLN A 3 -3.01 2.24 6.33
C GLN A 3 -1.82 1.31 6.19
N VAL A 4 -1.66 0.73 5.00
CA VAL A 4 -0.53 -0.14 4.64
C VAL A 4 0.07 0.34 3.33
N CYS A 5 1.36 0.62 3.31
CA CYS A 5 2.12 0.82 2.08
C CYS A 5 2.82 -0.49 1.72
N VAL A 6 2.67 -0.93 0.48
CA VAL A 6 3.33 -2.12 -0.07
C VAL A 6 4.35 -1.65 -1.08
N LEU A 7 5.63 -1.84 -0.80
CA LEU A 7 6.69 -1.62 -1.77
C LEU A 7 6.60 -2.69 -2.85
N GLY A 8 6.32 -2.26 -4.08
CA GLY A 8 5.89 -3.10 -5.19
C GLY A 8 4.53 -2.68 -5.73
N ASN A 9 4.35 -2.81 -7.05
CA ASN A 9 3.10 -2.52 -7.75
C ASN A 9 2.67 -3.68 -8.66
N GLY A 10 3.04 -4.89 -8.25
CA GLY A 10 2.70 -6.15 -8.86
C GLY A 10 1.29 -6.63 -8.50
N GLN A 11 1.04 -7.91 -8.77
CA GLN A 11 -0.27 -8.50 -8.55
C GLN A 11 -0.61 -8.65 -7.06
N LEU A 12 0.36 -8.96 -6.20
CA LEU A 12 0.09 -9.24 -4.79
C LEU A 12 -0.33 -7.96 -4.05
N GLY A 13 0.30 -6.81 -4.33
CA GLY A 13 -0.08 -5.51 -3.79
C GLY A 13 -1.51 -5.12 -4.16
N ARG A 14 -1.95 -5.45 -5.40
CA ARG A 14 -3.33 -5.23 -5.84
C ARG A 14 -4.31 -6.17 -5.14
N MET A 15 -3.94 -7.43 -4.95
CA MET A 15 -4.73 -8.40 -4.18
C MET A 15 -4.88 -7.96 -2.71
N LEU A 16 -3.79 -7.48 -2.09
CA LEU A 16 -3.82 -6.93 -0.74
C LEU A 16 -4.75 -5.72 -0.64
N ARG A 17 -4.76 -4.85 -1.65
CA ARG A 17 -5.69 -3.72 -1.71
C ARG A 17 -7.15 -4.15 -1.77
N GLN A 18 -7.48 -5.14 -2.60
CA GLN A 18 -8.83 -5.69 -2.67
C GLN A 18 -9.25 -6.36 -1.36
N ALA A 19 -8.34 -7.06 -0.69
CA ALA A 19 -8.61 -7.70 0.60
C ALA A 19 -8.76 -6.67 1.75
N GLY A 20 -8.03 -5.55 1.69
CA GLY A 20 -8.06 -4.50 2.71
C GLY A 20 -9.30 -3.62 2.68
N GLU A 21 -9.86 -3.35 1.50
CA GLU A 21 -11.04 -2.49 1.30
C GLU A 21 -12.26 -2.90 2.18
N PRO A 22 -12.73 -4.17 2.16
CA PRO A 22 -13.85 -4.59 3.01
C PRO A 22 -13.52 -4.58 4.51
N LEU A 23 -12.24 -4.53 4.89
CA LEU A 23 -11.77 -4.48 6.28
C LEU A 23 -11.54 -3.05 6.78
N GLY A 24 -11.77 -2.03 5.94
CA GLY A 24 -11.48 -0.64 6.28
C GLY A 24 -9.98 -0.35 6.40
N ILE A 25 -9.15 -1.11 5.67
CA ILE A 25 -7.70 -0.94 5.59
C ILE A 25 -7.36 -0.35 4.22
N ALA A 26 -6.79 0.85 4.21
CA ALA A 26 -6.30 1.45 2.96
C ALA A 26 -4.92 0.85 2.62
N VAL A 27 -4.81 0.24 1.44
CA VAL A 27 -3.55 -0.34 0.96
C VAL A 27 -3.06 0.45 -0.24
N TRP A 28 -1.79 0.82 -0.19
CA TRP A 28 -1.10 1.63 -1.19
C TRP A 28 0.03 0.80 -1.82
N PRO A 29 -0.19 0.18 -2.99
CA PRO A 29 0.90 -0.36 -3.80
C PRO A 29 1.79 0.77 -4.29
N VAL A 30 3.09 0.65 -4.10
CA VAL A 30 4.08 1.70 -4.37
C VAL A 30 5.07 1.19 -5.42
N GLY A 31 5.05 1.80 -6.60
CA GLY A 31 6.07 1.55 -7.63
C GLY A 31 7.46 1.96 -7.16
N LEU A 32 8.51 1.33 -7.69
CA LEU A 32 9.90 1.68 -7.36
C LEU A 32 10.29 3.09 -7.84
N ASP A 33 9.56 3.60 -8.81
CA ASP A 33 9.65 4.93 -9.40
C ASP A 33 8.71 5.96 -8.75
N ALA A 34 7.93 5.55 -7.74
CA ALA A 34 7.01 6.46 -7.05
C ALA A 34 7.77 7.54 -6.28
N GLU A 35 7.32 8.79 -6.43
CA GLU A 35 7.81 9.89 -5.62
C GLU A 35 7.40 9.68 -4.14
N PRO A 36 8.34 9.75 -3.17
CA PRO A 36 8.01 9.53 -1.76
C PRO A 36 6.92 10.48 -1.22
N ALA A 37 6.83 11.70 -1.77
CA ALA A 37 5.81 12.68 -1.39
C ALA A 37 4.38 12.28 -1.79
N ALA A 38 4.21 11.36 -2.74
CA ALA A 38 2.92 10.86 -3.20
C ALA A 38 2.40 9.67 -2.36
N VAL A 39 3.21 9.16 -1.43
CA VAL A 39 2.89 7.96 -0.63
C VAL A 39 2.66 8.37 0.84
N PRO A 40 1.54 7.96 1.47
CA PRO A 40 1.24 8.32 2.86
C PRO A 40 2.00 7.44 3.87
N PHE A 41 3.35 7.42 3.82
CA PHE A 41 4.17 6.48 4.58
C PHE A 41 4.28 6.81 6.08
N GLN A 42 4.16 8.08 6.50
CA GLN A 42 4.40 8.50 7.89
C GLN A 42 3.42 7.90 8.90
N GLN A 43 2.22 7.51 8.45
CA GLN A 43 1.15 6.94 9.30
C GLN A 43 0.73 5.55 8.83
N SER A 44 1.60 4.86 8.10
CA SER A 44 1.33 3.55 7.51
C SER A 44 2.22 2.47 8.10
N VAL A 45 1.70 1.25 8.13
CA VAL A 45 2.55 0.05 8.22
C VAL A 45 3.17 -0.17 6.85
N ILE A 46 4.48 -0.45 6.78
CA ILE A 46 5.19 -0.66 5.51
C ILE A 46 5.57 -2.13 5.39
N THR A 47 5.28 -2.73 4.24
CA THR A 47 5.67 -4.08 3.84
C THR A 47 6.14 -4.08 2.38
N ALA A 48 6.65 -5.21 1.89
CA ALA A 48 7.01 -5.40 0.48
C ALA A 48 6.33 -6.66 -0.09
N GLU A 49 6.21 -6.71 -1.42
CA GLU A 49 5.82 -7.91 -2.19
C GLU A 49 6.95 -8.42 -3.08
#